data_AF-A0A7V2JP20-F1
#
_entry.id   AF-A0A7V2JP20-F1
#
_cell.length_a   1.000
_cell.length_b   1.000
_cell.length_c   1.000
_cell.angle_alpha   90.00
_cell.angle_beta   90.00
_cell.angle_gamma   90.00
#
_symmetry.space_group_name_H-M   'P 1'
#
loop_
_entity.id
_entity.type
_entity.pdbx_description
1 polymer ?
#
loop_
_entity_poly.entity_id
_entity_poly.type
_entity_poly.pdbx_seq_one_letter_code
_entity_poly.pdbx_strand_id
1 'polypeptide(L)'
;MAIKKTKNSFLFLLLLISFEPMAWAGMLSGTIDSSLLPQDKAVRLTIYQGSGRTSVKSVAVKQNRCRWSYAVKALKAGKYRLQIESQDGTGVYYRKSINIGQQAISINIPARRILRVGSTRKYKKPSDAARVARAADVIEIDAGVYYADATVWWKPNIVIRGVGGRAHIVAQGAHAEGKAVWVIKGDNTRVENIEVSGARVPDRNGAAIRQEGANLTLCNVYMHDNENGLLGGGGTVLVEYSEFARNGFGKGQTHNIYIVNTEKFILRYSYSHHAKIGHNVKSRAKNNYILYNLIMDGREGQSSYGIDIPEGGHTYIVGNIVQQ
;
A
#
# COMPACT_ATOMS: atom_id res chain seq x y z
N MET A 1 -58.48 32.29 -7.73
CA MET A 1 -57.80 31.72 -6.55
C MET A 1 -56.35 31.48 -6.92
N ALA A 2 -55.47 32.47 -6.67
CA ALA A 2 -54.05 32.39 -6.99
C ALA A 2 -53.28 32.94 -5.78
N ILE A 3 -52.70 32.04 -4.99
CA ILE A 3 -51.86 32.36 -3.85
C ILE A 3 -50.40 32.30 -4.33
N LYS A 4 -49.77 33.46 -4.51
CA LYS A 4 -48.32 33.59 -4.67
C LYS A 4 -47.66 33.17 -3.35
N LYS A 5 -47.01 32.00 -3.33
CA LYS A 5 -46.06 31.61 -2.28
C LYS A 5 -44.74 32.35 -2.51
N THR A 6 -44.42 33.30 -1.65
CA THR A 6 -43.07 33.85 -1.50
C THR A 6 -42.15 32.78 -0.91
N LYS A 7 -41.06 32.46 -1.62
CA LYS A 7 -39.99 31.59 -1.11
C LYS A 7 -39.14 32.39 -0.12
N ASN A 8 -39.16 31.99 1.15
CA ASN A 8 -38.12 32.35 2.13
C ASN A 8 -36.84 31.60 1.76
N SER A 9 -35.86 32.30 1.20
CA SER A 9 -34.50 31.79 1.05
C SER A 9 -33.76 32.02 2.37
N PHE A 10 -33.64 30.98 3.19
CA PHE A 10 -32.68 30.95 4.29
C PHE A 10 -31.27 30.84 3.72
N LEU A 11 -30.52 31.94 3.81
CA LEU A 11 -29.11 31.99 3.45
C LEU A 11 -28.31 31.28 4.55
N PHE A 12 -27.94 30.02 4.34
CA PHE A 12 -26.99 29.31 5.21
C PHE A 12 -25.60 29.91 4.95
N LEU A 13 -25.16 30.81 5.83
CA LEU A 13 -23.79 31.30 5.86
C LEU A 13 -22.90 30.17 6.38
N LEU A 14 -22.29 29.40 5.46
CA LEU A 14 -21.30 28.39 5.80
C LEU A 14 -20.04 29.11 6.29
N LEU A 15 -19.87 29.22 7.61
CA LEU A 15 -18.65 29.72 8.21
C LEU A 15 -17.55 28.67 7.99
N LEU A 16 -16.79 28.83 6.89
CA LEU A 16 -15.55 28.10 6.65
C LEU A 16 -14.53 28.59 7.69
N ILE A 17 -14.46 27.91 8.83
CA ILE A 17 -13.30 28.00 9.72
C ILE A 17 -12.15 27.29 9.01
N SER A 18 -11.40 28.04 8.21
CA SER A 18 -10.10 27.61 7.72
C SER A 18 -9.15 27.53 8.92
N PHE A 19 -8.91 26.32 9.44
CA PHE A 19 -7.76 26.06 10.30
C PHE A 19 -6.50 26.18 9.44
N GLU A 20 -5.96 27.39 9.32
CA GLU A 20 -4.53 27.50 9.03
C GLU A 20 -3.78 26.95 10.24
N PRO A 21 -2.94 25.91 10.09
CA PRO A 21 -2.10 25.48 11.20
C PRO A 21 -1.18 26.66 11.53
N MET A 22 -1.35 27.26 12.71
CA MET A 22 -0.44 28.27 13.25
C MET A 22 0.99 27.76 13.04
N ALA A 23 1.72 28.41 12.13
CA ALA A 23 3.11 28.13 11.87
C ALA A 23 3.92 28.66 13.06
N TRP A 24 4.17 27.78 14.04
CA TRP A 24 5.11 28.10 15.12
C TRP A 24 6.50 28.28 14.51
N ALA A 25 7.18 29.37 14.85
CA ALA A 25 8.58 29.57 14.47
C ALA A 25 9.41 28.31 14.81
N GLY A 26 10.22 27.84 13.85
CA GLY A 26 11.02 26.62 14.03
C GLY A 26 10.27 25.28 13.88
N MET A 27 9.09 25.26 13.26
CA MET A 27 8.41 24.01 12.89
C MET A 27 8.97 23.45 11.57
N LEU A 28 9.43 22.19 11.59
CA LEU A 28 9.81 21.41 10.42
C LEU A 28 8.77 20.30 10.22
N SER A 29 8.18 20.22 9.04
CA SER A 29 7.26 19.13 8.68
C SER A 29 7.55 18.60 7.30
N GLY A 30 6.93 17.50 6.91
CA GLY A 30 7.02 17.01 5.54
C GLY A 30 6.53 15.58 5.38
N THR A 31 6.59 15.12 4.14
CA THR A 31 6.29 13.74 3.76
C THR A 31 7.56 12.99 3.37
N ILE A 32 7.50 11.66 3.48
CA ILE A 32 8.58 10.77 3.06
C ILE A 32 8.00 9.82 2.01
N ASP A 33 8.68 9.72 0.88
CA ASP A 33 8.32 8.76 -0.15
C ASP A 33 8.49 7.33 0.36
N SER A 34 7.50 6.48 0.09
CA SER A 34 7.48 5.09 0.53
C SER A 34 8.62 4.26 -0.03
N SER A 35 9.22 4.67 -1.16
CA SER A 35 10.38 4.01 -1.75
C SER A 35 11.65 4.08 -0.88
N LEU A 36 11.63 4.90 0.19
CA LEU A 36 12.73 5.07 1.12
C LEU A 36 12.48 4.36 2.45
N LEU A 37 11.36 3.67 2.59
CA LEU A 37 10.92 3.10 3.86
C LEU A 37 10.95 1.57 3.82
N PRO A 38 11.42 0.94 4.90
CA PRO A 38 11.41 -0.50 5.04
C PRO A 38 9.97 -1.05 5.00
N GLN A 39 9.85 -2.35 4.82
CA GLN A 39 8.56 -3.04 4.72
C GLN A 39 7.81 -3.11 6.05
N ASP A 40 8.41 -3.69 7.09
CA ASP A 40 7.72 -4.07 8.32
C ASP A 40 8.31 -3.44 9.58
N LYS A 41 9.05 -2.33 9.43
CA LYS A 41 9.69 -1.62 10.54
C LYS A 41 9.11 -0.23 10.74
N ALA A 42 8.90 0.12 12.02
CA ALA A 42 8.63 1.49 12.39
C ALA A 42 9.86 2.37 12.15
N VAL A 43 9.64 3.59 11.70
CA VAL A 43 10.69 4.54 11.30
C VAL A 43 10.60 5.80 12.14
N ARG A 44 11.75 6.44 12.36
CA ARG A 44 11.85 7.76 12.98
C ARG A 44 12.68 8.70 12.13
N LEU A 45 12.41 9.99 12.28
CA LEU A 45 13.26 11.06 11.80
C LEU A 45 14.12 11.54 12.96
N THR A 46 15.42 11.32 12.86
CA THR A 46 16.43 11.81 13.80
C THR A 46 17.16 13.00 13.21
N ILE A 47 17.33 14.06 14.00
CA ILE A 47 17.89 15.34 13.58
C ILE A 47 19.17 15.59 14.35
N TYR A 48 20.24 15.91 13.63
CA TYR A 48 21.55 16.26 14.17
C TYR A 48 21.87 17.71 13.84
N GLN A 49 22.52 18.43 14.74
CA GLN A 49 23.00 19.80 14.47
C GLN A 49 24.34 19.72 13.72
N GLY A 50 24.44 20.39 12.58
CA GLY A 50 25.62 20.37 11.72
C GLY A 50 26.10 18.96 11.38
N SER A 51 27.41 18.72 11.53
CA SER A 51 28.07 17.42 11.40
C SER A 51 28.15 16.63 12.71
N GLY A 52 27.49 17.10 13.77
CA GLY A 52 27.52 16.47 15.09
C GLY A 52 27.01 15.03 15.10
N ARG A 53 27.48 14.26 16.09
CA ARG A 53 27.07 12.86 16.32
C ARG A 53 25.90 12.74 17.30
N THR A 54 25.63 13.76 18.10
CA THR A 54 24.51 13.79 19.04
C THR A 54 23.25 14.35 18.37
N SER A 55 22.14 13.62 18.46
CA SER A 55 20.85 14.08 17.95
C SER A 55 20.27 15.17 18.84
N VAL A 56 19.70 16.21 18.23
CA VAL A 56 18.97 17.27 18.95
C VAL A 56 17.48 16.99 19.09
N LYS A 57 16.91 16.21 18.16
CA LYS A 57 15.51 15.77 18.16
C LYS A 57 15.40 14.40 17.49
N SER A 58 14.43 13.61 17.94
CA SER A 58 13.99 12.42 17.24
C SER A 58 12.47 12.33 17.34
N VAL A 59 11.78 12.10 16.22
CA VAL A 59 10.32 11.95 16.18
C VAL A 59 9.94 10.73 15.38
N ALA A 60 8.88 10.03 15.80
CA ALA A 60 8.30 8.96 15.01
C ALA A 60 7.77 9.49 13.67
N VAL A 61 8.04 8.76 12.59
CA VAL A 61 7.36 8.98 11.31
C VAL A 61 5.96 8.37 11.41
N LYS A 62 4.94 9.18 11.18
CA LYS A 62 3.55 8.75 11.22
C LYS A 62 3.13 8.18 9.87
N GLN A 63 2.55 6.99 9.89
CA GLN A 63 1.91 6.37 8.74
C GLN A 63 0.40 6.67 8.77
N ASN A 64 -0.15 7.14 7.66
CA ASN A 64 -1.58 7.21 7.41
C ASN A 64 -1.86 6.49 6.08
N ARG A 65 -2.35 5.25 6.17
CA ARG A 65 -2.39 4.31 5.04
C ARG A 65 -1.02 4.20 4.36
N CYS A 66 -0.90 4.48 3.07
CA CYS A 66 0.35 4.42 2.31
C CYS A 66 1.02 5.79 2.20
N ARG A 67 0.90 6.62 3.24
CA ARG A 67 1.55 7.94 3.30
C ARG A 67 2.28 8.09 4.61
N TRP A 68 3.49 8.62 4.54
CA TRP A 68 4.36 8.81 5.68
C TRP A 68 4.69 10.28 5.85
N SER A 69 4.57 10.75 7.09
CA SER A 69 4.73 12.16 7.42
C SER A 69 5.45 12.33 8.74
N TYR A 70 6.05 13.50 8.93
CA TYR A 70 6.69 13.89 10.17
C TYR A 70 6.40 15.35 10.48
N ALA A 71 6.47 15.67 11.77
CA ALA A 71 6.41 17.04 12.26
C ALA A 71 7.32 17.17 13.48
N VAL A 72 8.15 18.19 13.48
CA VAL A 72 9.09 18.54 14.53
C VAL A 72 8.84 19.99 14.91
N LYS A 73 8.60 20.23 16.20
CA LYS A 73 8.38 21.57 16.74
C LYS A 73 9.65 22.11 17.39
N ALA A 74 9.76 23.43 17.45
CA ALA A 74 10.77 24.15 18.22
C ALA A 74 12.23 23.81 17.85
N LEU A 75 12.56 23.75 16.56
CA LEU A 75 13.94 23.77 16.08
C LEU A 75 14.43 25.23 15.98
N LYS A 76 15.59 25.53 16.55
CA LYS A 76 16.23 26.84 16.39
C LYS A 76 16.72 27.02 14.96
N ALA A 77 16.94 28.26 14.55
CA ALA A 77 17.60 28.52 13.27
C ALA A 77 19.01 27.92 13.27
N GLY A 78 19.41 27.26 12.18
CA GLY A 78 20.70 26.60 12.08
C GLY A 78 20.81 25.56 10.97
N LYS A 79 22.00 24.97 10.87
CA LYS A 79 22.28 23.86 9.94
C LYS A 79 21.99 22.54 10.63
N TYR A 80 21.25 21.67 9.96
CA TYR A 80 20.87 20.35 10.48
C TYR A 80 21.12 19.25 9.46
N ARG A 81 21.29 18.03 9.94
CA ARG A 81 21.25 16.81 9.14
C ARG A 81 20.07 15.97 9.59
N LEU A 82 19.13 15.77 8.66
CA LEU A 82 18.03 14.82 8.80
C LEU A 82 18.53 13.41 8.55
N GLN A 83 18.07 12.45 9.34
CA GLN A 83 18.31 11.02 9.17
C GLN A 83 17.00 10.27 9.34
N ILE A 84 16.61 9.51 8.32
CA ILE A 84 15.52 8.54 8.43
C ILE A 84 16.14 7.20 8.77
N GLU A 85 15.68 6.60 9.86
CA GLU A 85 16.20 5.34 10.37
C GLU A 85 15.10 4.50 11.02
N SER A 86 15.33 3.20 11.10
CA SER A 86 14.44 2.31 11.82
C SER A 86 14.48 2.62 13.32
N GLN A 87 13.34 2.46 14.00
CA GLN A 87 13.27 2.74 15.44
C GLN A 87 14.09 1.76 16.28
N ASP A 88 14.30 0.54 15.77
CA ASP A 88 15.18 -0.47 16.35
C ASP A 88 16.69 -0.18 16.13
N GLY A 89 17.04 0.89 15.41
CA GLY A 89 18.42 1.31 15.16
C GLY A 89 19.19 0.47 14.13
N THR A 90 18.55 -0.52 13.49
CA THR A 90 19.21 -1.46 12.59
C THR A 90 19.42 -0.96 11.16
N GLY A 91 18.81 0.15 10.76
CA GLY A 91 18.89 0.64 9.38
C GLY A 91 18.78 2.15 9.26
N VAL A 92 19.60 2.72 8.36
CA VAL A 92 19.54 4.14 7.95
C VAL A 92 19.19 4.20 6.47
N TYR A 93 18.13 4.92 6.14
CA TYR A 93 17.53 4.89 4.78
C TYR A 93 17.73 6.19 4.01
N TYR A 94 17.89 7.30 4.73
CA TYR A 94 18.02 8.62 4.10
C TYR A 94 18.82 9.56 5.00
N ARG A 95 19.62 10.42 4.36
CA ARG A 95 20.28 11.55 5.01
C ARG A 95 20.18 12.79 4.13
N LYS A 96 19.89 13.95 4.74
CA LYS A 96 19.88 15.24 4.03
C LYS A 96 20.32 16.36 4.96
N SER A 97 21.27 17.18 4.50
CA SER A 97 21.60 18.42 5.16
C SER A 97 20.60 19.51 4.77
N ILE A 98 20.10 20.25 5.75
CA ILE A 98 19.12 21.32 5.59
C ILE A 98 19.54 22.54 6.41
N ASN A 99 19.06 23.71 6.01
CA ASN A 99 19.14 24.93 6.81
C ASN A 99 17.73 25.28 7.26
N ILE A 100 17.54 25.50 8.56
CA ILE A 100 16.28 25.96 9.14
C ILE A 100 16.45 27.43 9.51
N GLY A 101 15.52 28.27 9.04
CA GLY A 101 15.43 29.67 9.42
C GLY A 101 14.50 29.89 10.62
N GLN A 102 13.95 31.09 10.76
CA GLN A 102 12.98 31.39 11.82
C GLN A 102 11.55 30.95 11.47
N GLN A 103 11.25 30.75 10.19
CA GLN A 103 9.92 30.38 9.72
C GLN A 103 9.71 28.86 9.72
N ALA A 104 8.45 28.43 9.77
CA ALA A 104 8.10 27.05 9.54
C ALA A 104 8.48 26.61 8.12
N ILE A 105 9.03 25.41 7.98
CA ILE A 105 9.45 24.84 6.70
C ILE A 105 8.84 23.46 6.48
N SER A 106 8.40 23.21 5.25
CA SER A 106 7.96 21.89 4.81
C SER A 106 9.01 21.28 3.87
N ILE A 107 9.52 20.09 4.19
CA ILE A 107 10.51 19.38 3.39
C ILE A 107 9.97 18.00 3.05
N ASN A 108 9.47 17.86 1.83
CA ASN A 108 9.17 16.54 1.29
C ASN A 108 10.47 15.83 0.89
N ILE A 109 10.54 14.54 1.20
CA ILE A 109 11.66 13.67 0.86
C ILE A 109 11.16 12.78 -0.29
N PRO A 110 11.49 13.11 -1.55
CA PRO A 110 10.89 12.47 -2.71
C PRO A 110 11.58 11.14 -3.06
N ALA A 111 10.93 10.36 -3.91
CA ALA A 111 11.54 9.25 -4.64
C ALA A 111 12.77 9.72 -5.45
N ARG A 112 13.70 8.79 -5.70
CA ARG A 112 14.91 9.06 -6.49
C ARG A 112 14.63 9.17 -7.98
N ARG A 113 13.91 8.20 -8.54
CA ARG A 113 13.54 8.14 -9.96
C ARG A 113 12.10 7.67 -10.12
N ILE A 114 11.34 8.41 -10.93
CA ILE A 114 9.92 8.14 -11.16
C ILE A 114 9.69 7.86 -12.66
N LEU A 115 9.04 6.75 -12.96
CA LEU A 115 8.43 6.46 -14.25
C LEU A 115 6.93 6.76 -14.14
N ARG A 116 6.39 7.56 -15.07
CA ARG A 116 4.97 7.93 -15.06
C ARG A 116 4.22 7.19 -16.15
N VAL A 117 3.14 6.55 -15.78
CA VAL A 117 2.26 5.73 -16.62
C VAL A 117 0.89 6.38 -16.71
N GLY A 118 0.32 6.45 -17.91
CA GLY A 118 -1.03 6.97 -18.14
C GLY A 118 -1.28 7.31 -19.59
N SER A 119 -2.54 7.51 -19.95
CA SER A 119 -2.98 7.80 -21.34
C SER A 119 -2.27 9.03 -21.94
N THR A 120 -1.93 10.02 -21.12
CA THR A 120 -1.21 11.24 -21.52
C THR A 120 0.30 11.18 -21.27
N ARG A 121 0.82 10.12 -20.64
CA ARG A 121 2.23 9.97 -20.29
C ARG A 121 3.05 9.34 -21.41
N LYS A 122 4.38 9.28 -21.21
CA LYS A 122 5.30 8.56 -22.11
C LYS A 122 5.00 7.06 -22.13
N TYR A 123 4.85 6.45 -20.96
CA TYR A 123 4.45 5.04 -20.82
C TYR A 123 2.93 5.01 -20.73
N LYS A 124 2.27 4.28 -21.62
CA LYS A 124 0.81 4.28 -21.70
C LYS A 124 0.20 3.25 -20.78
N LYS A 125 0.90 2.13 -20.57
CA LYS A 125 0.46 1.02 -19.73
C LYS A 125 1.49 0.64 -18.65
N PRO A 126 1.06 0.03 -17.52
CA PRO A 126 1.98 -0.51 -16.53
C PRO A 126 3.05 -1.43 -17.11
N SER A 127 2.69 -2.30 -18.07
CA SER A 127 3.66 -3.16 -18.77
C SER A 127 4.75 -2.40 -19.54
N ASP A 128 4.47 -1.19 -20.04
CA ASP A 128 5.47 -0.34 -20.70
C ASP A 128 6.56 0.10 -19.71
N ALA A 129 6.15 0.50 -18.50
CA ALA A 129 7.08 0.87 -17.45
C ALA A 129 7.84 -0.36 -16.92
N ALA A 130 7.18 -1.50 -16.78
CA ALA A 130 7.80 -2.74 -16.32
C ALA A 130 9.00 -3.16 -17.20
N ARG A 131 8.91 -2.97 -18.53
CA ARG A 131 10.00 -3.31 -19.48
C ARG A 131 11.26 -2.47 -19.31
N VAL A 132 11.15 -1.23 -18.82
CA VAL A 132 12.26 -0.27 -18.73
C VAL A 132 12.65 0.09 -17.30
N ALA A 133 11.90 -0.44 -16.32
CA ALA A 133 12.18 -0.24 -14.91
C ALA A 133 13.59 -0.68 -14.56
N ARG A 134 14.16 -0.01 -13.58
CA ARG A 134 15.42 -0.33 -12.92
C ARG A 134 15.14 -0.60 -11.44
N ALA A 135 16.10 -1.22 -10.77
CA ALA A 135 16.00 -1.38 -9.32
C ALA A 135 15.83 -0.02 -8.64
N ALA A 136 15.03 0.02 -7.57
CA ALA A 136 14.70 1.24 -6.82
C ALA A 136 13.89 2.31 -7.58
N ASP A 137 13.30 1.98 -8.73
CA ASP A 137 12.36 2.88 -9.41
C ASP A 137 11.01 2.97 -8.68
N VAL A 138 10.40 4.15 -8.77
CA VAL A 138 8.99 4.34 -8.47
C VAL A 138 8.21 4.44 -9.77
N ILE A 139 7.15 3.67 -9.89
CA ILE A 139 6.22 3.66 -11.01
C ILE A 139 4.93 4.31 -10.52
N GLU A 140 4.67 5.53 -10.97
CA GLU A 140 3.42 6.25 -10.71
C GLU A 140 2.45 6.03 -11.87
N ILE A 141 1.33 5.38 -11.58
CA ILE A 141 0.28 5.07 -12.55
C ILE A 141 -0.87 6.05 -12.31
N ASP A 142 -1.13 6.92 -13.29
CA ASP A 142 -2.25 7.83 -13.22
C ASP A 142 -3.56 7.04 -13.10
N ALA A 143 -4.51 7.58 -12.34
CA ALA A 143 -5.85 7.03 -12.23
C ALA A 143 -6.50 6.82 -13.60
N GLY A 144 -7.20 5.70 -13.75
CA GLY A 144 -7.78 5.27 -15.02
C GLY A 144 -7.92 3.75 -15.06
N VAL A 145 -8.59 3.27 -16.11
CA VAL A 145 -8.78 1.85 -16.36
C VAL A 145 -7.80 1.39 -17.44
N TYR A 146 -7.07 0.31 -17.14
CA TYR A 146 -6.07 -0.29 -18.00
C TYR A 146 -6.52 -1.70 -18.34
N TYR A 147 -7.02 -1.86 -19.56
CA TYR A 147 -7.54 -3.12 -20.06
C TYR A 147 -6.44 -4.01 -20.63
N ALA A 148 -6.55 -5.31 -20.35
CA ALA A 148 -5.69 -6.35 -20.90
C ALA A 148 -4.20 -6.05 -20.73
N ASP A 149 -3.79 -5.54 -19.56
CA ASP A 149 -2.39 -5.22 -19.25
C ASP A 149 -1.84 -6.09 -18.12
N ALA A 150 -1.40 -7.29 -18.50
CA ALA A 150 -0.70 -8.20 -17.60
C ALA A 150 0.82 -8.09 -17.81
N THR A 151 1.61 -8.18 -16.73
CA THR A 151 3.07 -8.03 -16.82
C THR A 151 3.80 -8.75 -15.69
N VAL A 152 5.07 -9.05 -15.92
CA VAL A 152 6.00 -9.51 -14.89
C VAL A 152 6.84 -8.32 -14.41
N TRP A 153 6.92 -8.15 -13.09
CA TRP A 153 7.76 -7.13 -12.45
C TRP A 153 9.05 -7.76 -11.94
N TRP A 154 10.13 -7.58 -12.70
CA TRP A 154 11.42 -8.26 -12.46
C TRP A 154 12.38 -7.51 -11.53
N LYS A 155 12.23 -6.19 -11.41
CA LYS A 155 13.25 -5.36 -10.76
C LYS A 155 13.01 -5.29 -9.25
N PRO A 156 14.07 -5.41 -8.43
CA PRO A 156 13.92 -5.34 -6.99
C PRO A 156 13.81 -3.90 -6.49
N ASN A 157 13.30 -3.75 -5.27
CA ASN A 157 13.15 -2.49 -4.55
C ASN A 157 12.25 -1.48 -5.25
N ILE A 158 11.34 -1.92 -6.13
CA ILE A 158 10.44 -1.01 -6.84
C ILE A 158 9.18 -0.70 -6.03
N VAL A 159 8.66 0.50 -6.24
CA VAL A 159 7.31 0.88 -5.77
C VAL A 159 6.42 1.07 -6.99
N ILE A 160 5.25 0.46 -7.00
CA ILE A 160 4.24 0.61 -8.04
C ILE A 160 3.00 1.22 -7.37
N ARG A 161 2.59 2.43 -7.79
CA ARG A 161 1.50 3.13 -7.09
C ARG A 161 0.54 3.89 -7.99
N GLY A 162 -0.74 3.86 -7.63
CA GLY A 162 -1.76 4.71 -8.23
C GLY A 162 -1.68 6.15 -7.73
N VAL A 163 -1.70 7.14 -8.64
CA VAL A 163 -1.70 8.58 -8.34
C VAL A 163 -2.88 9.30 -8.98
N GLY A 164 -3.35 10.38 -8.33
CA GLY A 164 -4.56 11.10 -8.79
C GLY A 164 -5.87 10.32 -8.62
N GLY A 165 -5.84 9.18 -7.93
CA GLY A 165 -6.92 8.21 -7.80
C GLY A 165 -6.35 6.79 -7.83
N ARG A 166 -7.22 5.78 -7.83
CA ARG A 166 -6.80 4.37 -7.93
C ARG A 166 -6.72 3.98 -9.42
N ALA A 167 -5.61 3.39 -9.84
CA ALA A 167 -5.49 2.80 -11.17
C ALA A 167 -6.12 1.40 -11.16
N HIS A 168 -6.97 1.10 -12.14
CA HIS A 168 -7.69 -0.16 -12.24
C HIS A 168 -7.17 -1.01 -13.40
N ILE A 169 -6.58 -2.16 -13.09
CA ILE A 169 -6.10 -3.11 -14.07
C ILE A 169 -7.17 -4.18 -14.25
N VAL A 170 -7.80 -4.19 -15.42
CA VAL A 170 -8.82 -5.18 -15.77
C VAL A 170 -8.15 -6.23 -16.63
N ALA A 171 -8.09 -7.48 -16.14
CA ALA A 171 -7.37 -8.56 -16.79
C ALA A 171 -7.85 -8.78 -18.22
N GLN A 172 -9.16 -8.83 -18.45
CA GLN A 172 -9.78 -9.07 -19.76
C GLN A 172 -9.12 -10.24 -20.54
N GLY A 173 -8.85 -11.34 -19.84
CA GLY A 173 -8.17 -12.53 -20.38
C GLY A 173 -6.64 -12.42 -20.48
N ALA A 174 -6.04 -11.24 -20.27
CA ALA A 174 -4.60 -11.09 -20.19
C ALA A 174 -4.05 -11.69 -18.88
N HIS A 175 -2.97 -12.44 -19.02
CA HIS A 175 -2.22 -13.00 -17.91
C HIS A 175 -0.73 -13.08 -18.24
N ALA A 176 0.11 -12.75 -17.26
CA ALA A 176 1.54 -12.94 -17.32
C ALA A 176 1.87 -14.39 -16.96
N GLU A 177 2.62 -15.05 -17.84
CA GLU A 177 3.11 -16.43 -17.68
C GLU A 177 2.02 -17.50 -17.47
N GLY A 178 0.76 -17.19 -17.82
CA GLY A 178 -0.37 -18.09 -17.53
C GLY A 178 -0.75 -18.15 -16.05
N LYS A 179 -0.28 -17.18 -15.22
CA LYS A 179 -0.40 -17.24 -13.75
C LYS A 179 -1.25 -16.13 -13.14
N ALA A 180 -1.05 -14.89 -13.58
CA ALA A 180 -1.66 -13.72 -12.91
C ALA A 180 -1.75 -12.50 -13.82
N VAL A 181 -2.49 -11.48 -13.42
CA VAL A 181 -2.37 -10.16 -14.05
C VAL A 181 -0.95 -9.65 -13.82
N TRP A 182 -0.50 -9.57 -12.57
CA TRP A 182 0.88 -9.21 -12.25
C TRP A 182 1.61 -10.36 -11.56
N VAL A 183 2.74 -10.77 -12.14
CA VAL A 183 3.69 -11.69 -11.49
C VAL A 183 4.86 -10.87 -10.94
N ILE A 184 5.09 -10.95 -9.64
CA ILE A 184 6.14 -10.17 -8.95
C ILE A 184 7.33 -11.09 -8.70
N LYS A 185 8.42 -10.86 -9.44
CA LYS A 185 9.68 -11.62 -9.31
C LYS A 185 10.79 -10.82 -8.63
N GLY A 186 10.70 -9.49 -8.67
CA GLY A 186 11.65 -8.62 -7.98
C GLY A 186 11.44 -8.60 -6.47
N ASP A 187 12.54 -8.71 -5.73
CA ASP A 187 12.51 -8.64 -4.27
C ASP A 187 12.16 -7.24 -3.76
N ASN A 188 11.59 -7.15 -2.55
CA ASN A 188 11.27 -5.88 -1.88
C ASN A 188 10.34 -4.98 -2.71
N THR A 189 9.33 -5.58 -3.34
CA THR A 189 8.35 -4.86 -4.15
C THR A 189 7.25 -4.29 -3.26
N ARG A 190 6.85 -3.05 -3.52
CA ARG A 190 5.69 -2.42 -2.88
C ARG A 190 4.65 -2.03 -3.92
N VAL A 191 3.39 -2.42 -3.70
CA VAL A 191 2.24 -2.05 -4.53
C VAL A 191 1.26 -1.24 -3.69
N GLU A 192 0.91 -0.03 -4.15
CA GLU A 192 0.12 0.92 -3.39
C GLU A 192 -1.05 1.47 -4.21
N ASN A 193 -2.26 1.50 -3.64
CA ASN A 193 -3.39 2.19 -4.28
C ASN A 193 -3.65 1.70 -5.73
N ILE A 194 -3.62 0.39 -5.94
CA ILE A 194 -3.93 -0.27 -7.21
C ILE A 194 -5.17 -1.15 -7.04
N GLU A 195 -6.03 -1.17 -8.05
CA GLU A 195 -7.14 -2.09 -8.20
C GLU A 195 -6.82 -3.11 -9.29
N VAL A 196 -7.12 -4.39 -9.05
CA VAL A 196 -6.98 -5.42 -10.09
C VAL A 196 -8.19 -6.35 -10.05
N SER A 197 -8.73 -6.65 -11.23
CA SER A 197 -9.91 -7.49 -11.35
C SER A 197 -9.93 -8.41 -12.56
N GLY A 198 -10.74 -9.46 -12.45
CA GLY A 198 -11.10 -10.33 -13.57
C GLY A 198 -10.03 -11.33 -13.99
N ALA A 199 -8.98 -11.56 -13.18
CA ALA A 199 -7.94 -12.54 -13.51
C ALA A 199 -8.53 -13.94 -13.64
N ARG A 200 -8.37 -14.53 -14.82
CA ARG A 200 -8.74 -15.91 -15.15
C ARG A 200 -7.66 -16.49 -16.05
N VAL A 201 -7.18 -17.68 -15.73
CA VAL A 201 -6.15 -18.35 -16.53
C VAL A 201 -6.57 -19.80 -16.83
N PRO A 202 -5.96 -20.48 -17.83
CA PRO A 202 -6.42 -21.81 -18.26
C PRO A 202 -6.45 -22.88 -17.17
N ASP A 203 -5.52 -22.83 -16.21
CA ASP A 203 -5.47 -23.79 -15.09
C ASP A 203 -6.46 -23.46 -13.95
N ARG A 204 -7.24 -22.38 -14.09
CA ARG A 204 -8.26 -21.90 -13.14
C ARG A 204 -7.68 -21.48 -11.78
N ASN A 205 -6.42 -21.05 -11.76
CA ASN A 205 -5.71 -20.60 -10.57
C ASN A 205 -5.15 -19.17 -10.71
N GLY A 206 -5.77 -18.35 -11.57
CA GLY A 206 -5.29 -17.04 -11.99
C GLY A 206 -5.34 -15.99 -10.88
N ALA A 207 -4.21 -15.38 -10.55
CA ALA A 207 -4.17 -14.37 -9.49
C ALA A 207 -4.24 -12.92 -10.00
N ALA A 208 -4.74 -12.00 -9.18
CA ALA A 208 -4.50 -10.58 -9.41
C ALA A 208 -2.99 -10.29 -9.28
N ILE A 209 -2.40 -10.77 -8.19
CA ILE A 209 -0.95 -10.79 -7.96
C ILE A 209 -0.48 -12.21 -7.64
N ARG A 210 0.50 -12.69 -8.42
CA ARG A 210 1.31 -13.87 -8.08
C ARG A 210 2.67 -13.42 -7.57
N GLN A 211 2.95 -13.65 -6.29
CA GLN A 211 4.24 -13.34 -5.67
C GLN A 211 5.21 -14.53 -5.83
N GLU A 212 6.36 -14.29 -6.45
CA GLU A 212 7.44 -15.26 -6.65
C GLU A 212 8.82 -14.78 -6.16
N GLY A 213 9.02 -13.47 -5.95
CA GLY A 213 10.20 -12.92 -5.27
C GLY A 213 10.07 -12.93 -3.75
N ALA A 214 11.08 -12.42 -3.04
CA ALA A 214 11.01 -12.18 -1.61
C ALA A 214 10.46 -10.79 -1.28
N ASN A 215 9.78 -10.65 -0.14
CA ASN A 215 9.42 -9.35 0.44
C ASN A 215 8.43 -8.52 -0.40
N LEU A 216 7.13 -8.75 -0.18
CA LEU A 216 6.04 -8.00 -0.84
C LEU A 216 5.27 -7.14 0.16
N THR A 217 5.10 -5.86 -0.15
CA THR A 217 4.15 -4.98 0.55
C THR A 217 2.97 -4.63 -0.35
N LEU A 218 1.75 -4.91 0.08
CA LEU A 218 0.51 -4.41 -0.50
C LEU A 218 -0.13 -3.41 0.45
N CYS A 219 -0.37 -2.19 -0.02
CA CYS A 219 -0.97 -1.14 0.79
C CYS A 219 -2.13 -0.44 0.04
N ASN A 220 -3.31 -0.36 0.65
CA ASN A 220 -4.49 0.28 0.04
C ASN A 220 -4.83 -0.29 -1.36
N VAL A 221 -4.61 -1.58 -1.57
CA VAL A 221 -4.99 -2.24 -2.83
C VAL A 221 -6.41 -2.77 -2.78
N TYR A 222 -7.03 -2.95 -3.95
CA TYR A 222 -8.31 -3.62 -4.08
C TYR A 222 -8.23 -4.76 -5.10
N MET A 223 -8.37 -6.00 -4.64
CA MET A 223 -8.22 -7.20 -5.47
C MET A 223 -9.54 -7.95 -5.47
N HIS A 224 -10.26 -7.91 -6.59
CA HIS A 224 -11.62 -8.47 -6.63
C HIS A 224 -12.01 -9.17 -7.92
N ASP A 225 -12.94 -10.11 -7.81
CA ASP A 225 -13.50 -10.83 -8.96
C ASP A 225 -12.43 -11.56 -9.82
N ASN A 226 -11.34 -11.96 -9.18
CA ASN A 226 -10.28 -12.81 -9.75
C ASN A 226 -10.51 -14.28 -9.36
N GLU A 227 -9.78 -15.22 -9.95
CA GLU A 227 -9.71 -16.58 -9.39
C GLU A 227 -8.99 -16.54 -8.02
N ASN A 228 -7.80 -15.94 -7.93
CA ASN A 228 -7.14 -15.58 -6.67
C ASN A 228 -6.92 -14.07 -6.55
N GLY A 229 -7.07 -13.49 -5.36
CA GLY A 229 -6.66 -12.10 -5.14
C GLY A 229 -5.14 -11.98 -5.04
N LEU A 230 -4.56 -12.52 -3.96
CA LEU A 230 -3.11 -12.70 -3.81
C LEU A 230 -2.80 -14.19 -3.73
N LEU A 231 -1.80 -14.64 -4.49
CA LEU A 231 -1.31 -16.02 -4.45
C LEU A 231 0.23 -16.02 -4.45
N GLY A 232 0.86 -16.85 -3.62
CA GLY A 232 2.32 -16.97 -3.58
C GLY A 232 2.92 -16.45 -2.28
N GLY A 233 4.18 -16.04 -2.31
CA GLY A 233 4.87 -15.53 -1.14
C GLY A 233 6.39 -15.55 -1.30
N GLY A 234 7.11 -15.48 -0.17
CA GLY A 234 8.57 -15.39 -0.14
C GLY A 234 9.04 -14.31 0.84
N GLY A 235 9.97 -14.66 1.73
CA GLY A 235 10.45 -13.74 2.78
C GLY A 235 9.30 -13.24 3.65
N THR A 236 9.09 -11.92 3.68
CA THR A 236 7.98 -11.27 4.39
C THR A 236 6.89 -10.80 3.43
N VAL A 237 5.62 -11.14 3.68
CA VAL A 237 4.48 -10.55 2.98
C VAL A 237 3.71 -9.66 3.95
N LEU A 238 3.60 -8.36 3.64
CA LEU A 238 2.78 -7.41 4.39
C LEU A 238 1.61 -6.96 3.52
N VAL A 239 0.39 -7.12 4.03
CA VAL A 239 -0.84 -6.60 3.42
C VAL A 239 -1.51 -5.68 4.43
N GLU A 240 -1.74 -4.43 4.04
CA GLU A 240 -2.35 -3.44 4.92
C GLU A 240 -3.31 -2.47 4.24
N TYR A 241 -4.31 -2.00 4.97
CA TYR A 241 -5.32 -1.05 4.48
C TYR A 241 -6.02 -1.49 3.19
N SER A 242 -6.05 -2.78 2.90
CA SER A 242 -6.41 -3.32 1.59
C SER A 242 -7.74 -4.05 1.63
N GLU A 243 -8.35 -4.22 0.46
CA GLU A 243 -9.61 -4.94 0.30
C GLU A 243 -9.45 -6.12 -0.67
N PHE A 244 -9.97 -7.27 -0.29
CA PHE A 244 -10.04 -8.47 -1.12
C PHE A 244 -11.47 -8.99 -1.13
N ALA A 245 -12.07 -9.08 -2.30
CA ALA A 245 -13.50 -9.34 -2.42
C ALA A 245 -13.84 -10.27 -3.57
N ARG A 246 -14.77 -11.22 -3.37
CA ARG A 246 -15.38 -11.99 -4.48
C ARG A 246 -14.38 -12.73 -5.36
N ASN A 247 -13.19 -13.03 -4.85
CA ASN A 247 -12.24 -13.87 -5.56
C ASN A 247 -12.61 -15.34 -5.33
N GLY A 248 -12.43 -16.17 -6.36
CA GLY A 248 -12.64 -17.61 -6.29
C GLY A 248 -13.22 -18.18 -7.58
N PHE A 249 -12.83 -19.42 -7.88
CA PHE A 249 -13.32 -20.22 -9.00
C PHE A 249 -14.55 -21.09 -8.63
N GLY A 250 -15.01 -21.06 -7.37
CA GLY A 250 -16.21 -21.83 -6.96
C GLY A 250 -15.95 -23.31 -6.68
N LYS A 251 -14.69 -23.72 -6.50
CA LYS A 251 -14.31 -25.14 -6.26
C LYS A 251 -13.40 -25.34 -5.04
N GLY A 252 -13.12 -24.29 -4.27
CA GLY A 252 -12.39 -24.36 -3.00
C GLY A 252 -10.86 -24.28 -3.10
N GLN A 253 -10.29 -24.25 -4.30
CA GLN A 253 -8.83 -24.27 -4.55
C GLN A 253 -8.21 -22.88 -4.69
N THR A 254 -9.04 -21.85 -4.70
CA THR A 254 -8.69 -20.47 -4.98
C THR A 254 -9.25 -19.55 -3.89
N HIS A 255 -8.58 -18.46 -3.58
CA HIS A 255 -8.84 -17.70 -2.36
C HIS A 255 -8.73 -16.18 -2.58
N ASN A 256 -9.28 -15.40 -1.66
CA ASN A 256 -8.98 -13.96 -1.61
C ASN A 256 -7.48 -13.74 -1.39
N ILE A 257 -6.92 -14.40 -0.37
CA ILE A 257 -5.49 -14.35 -0.05
C ILE A 257 -5.00 -15.78 0.18
N TYR A 258 -3.96 -16.19 -0.57
CA TYR A 258 -3.30 -17.48 -0.42
C TYR A 258 -1.78 -17.32 -0.33
N ILE A 259 -1.26 -17.39 0.89
CA ILE A 259 0.16 -17.30 1.20
C ILE A 259 0.82 -18.68 1.26
N VAL A 260 1.93 -18.84 0.54
CA VAL A 260 2.78 -20.05 0.54
C VAL A 260 4.25 -19.68 0.65
N ASN A 261 5.12 -20.61 1.08
CA ASN A 261 6.59 -20.44 1.11
C ASN A 261 7.07 -19.10 1.71
N THR A 262 6.50 -18.69 2.84
CA THR A 262 6.71 -17.36 3.44
C THR A 262 7.21 -17.49 4.88
N GLU A 263 8.25 -16.73 5.23
CA GLU A 263 8.79 -16.71 6.60
C GLU A 263 7.84 -15.96 7.54
N LYS A 264 7.30 -14.82 7.08
CA LYS A 264 6.43 -13.95 7.89
C LYS A 264 5.31 -13.36 7.05
N PHE A 265 4.07 -13.63 7.42
CA PHE A 265 2.89 -13.00 6.84
C PHE A 265 2.25 -12.04 7.85
N ILE A 266 2.01 -10.81 7.43
CA ILE A 266 1.31 -9.78 8.20
C ILE A 266 0.12 -9.30 7.39
N LEU A 267 -1.09 -9.45 7.94
CA LEU A 267 -2.31 -8.88 7.41
C LEU A 267 -2.89 -7.94 8.46
N ARG A 268 -3.01 -6.65 8.15
CA ARG A 268 -3.56 -5.68 9.12
C ARG A 268 -4.44 -4.61 8.52
N TYR A 269 -5.39 -4.11 9.32
CA TYR A 269 -6.25 -2.98 8.94
C TYR A 269 -6.96 -3.17 7.60
N SER A 270 -7.20 -4.41 7.20
CA SER A 270 -7.68 -4.80 5.87
C SER A 270 -9.06 -5.43 5.96
N TYR A 271 -9.75 -5.49 4.82
CA TYR A 271 -11.05 -6.14 4.67
C TYR A 271 -10.95 -7.30 3.68
N SER A 272 -11.20 -8.53 4.11
CA SER A 272 -11.30 -9.69 3.21
C SER A 272 -12.67 -10.33 3.34
N HIS A 273 -13.38 -10.50 2.22
CA HIS A 273 -14.78 -10.92 2.25
C HIS A 273 -15.28 -11.61 0.98
N HIS A 274 -16.37 -12.37 1.14
CA HIS A 274 -17.15 -12.96 0.06
C HIS A 274 -16.30 -13.79 -0.89
N ALA A 275 -15.31 -14.56 -0.41
CA ALA A 275 -14.61 -15.51 -1.28
C ALA A 275 -15.64 -16.48 -1.92
N LYS A 276 -15.51 -16.74 -3.23
CA LYS A 276 -16.42 -17.60 -4.00
C LYS A 276 -16.02 -19.07 -3.84
N ILE A 277 -16.35 -19.64 -2.68
CA ILE A 277 -15.82 -20.93 -2.20
C ILE A 277 -14.29 -20.84 -2.04
N GLY A 278 -13.71 -21.53 -1.06
CA GLY A 278 -12.31 -21.30 -0.67
C GLY A 278 -12.25 -20.42 0.58
N HIS A 279 -11.29 -19.50 0.71
CA HIS A 279 -11.05 -18.83 2.00
C HIS A 279 -10.84 -17.34 1.83
N ASN A 280 -11.27 -16.57 2.83
CA ASN A 280 -10.93 -15.14 2.88
C ASN A 280 -9.43 -14.95 3.14
N VAL A 281 -8.83 -15.80 3.98
CA VAL A 281 -7.38 -15.82 4.22
C VAL A 281 -6.91 -17.27 4.38
N LYS A 282 -5.99 -17.73 3.52
CA LYS A 282 -5.26 -19.00 3.65
C LYS A 282 -3.77 -18.70 3.77
N SER A 283 -3.11 -19.21 4.81
CA SER A 283 -1.66 -19.00 4.96
C SER A 283 -0.92 -20.26 5.37
N ARG A 284 0.20 -20.53 4.69
CA ARG A 284 1.21 -21.54 5.04
C ARG A 284 2.50 -20.92 5.57
N ALA A 285 2.46 -19.65 5.96
CA ALA A 285 3.67 -18.98 6.45
C ALA A 285 4.09 -19.51 7.82
N LYS A 286 5.40 -19.49 8.09
CA LYS A 286 5.95 -19.95 9.39
C LYS A 286 5.50 -19.06 10.55
N ASN A 287 5.37 -17.76 10.32
CA ASN A 287 4.88 -16.79 11.30
C ASN A 287 3.72 -15.98 10.68
N ASN A 288 2.58 -15.91 11.37
CA ASN A 288 1.38 -15.22 10.90
C ASN A 288 0.95 -14.17 11.92
N TYR A 289 0.73 -12.95 11.45
CA TYR A 289 0.21 -11.83 12.23
C TYR A 289 -1.02 -11.28 11.53
N ILE A 290 -2.19 -11.76 11.91
CA ILE A 290 -3.49 -11.33 11.38
C ILE A 290 -4.10 -10.38 12.42
N LEU A 291 -3.98 -9.07 12.17
CA LEU A 291 -4.17 -8.04 13.18
C LEU A 291 -5.20 -6.97 12.77
N TYR A 292 -6.24 -6.74 13.57
CA TYR A 292 -7.15 -5.60 13.40
C TYR A 292 -7.81 -5.52 12.01
N ASN A 293 -8.24 -6.66 11.47
CA ASN A 293 -8.91 -6.76 10.19
C ASN A 293 -10.42 -6.94 10.35
N LEU A 294 -11.14 -6.62 9.28
CA LEU A 294 -12.49 -7.09 9.04
C LEU A 294 -12.41 -8.33 8.14
N ILE A 295 -12.91 -9.47 8.58
CA ILE A 295 -12.94 -10.71 7.79
C ILE A 295 -14.38 -11.23 7.86
N MET A 296 -15.23 -10.73 6.96
CA MET A 296 -16.68 -10.88 7.09
C MET A 296 -17.35 -11.17 5.77
N ASP A 297 -18.00 -12.32 5.69
CA ASP A 297 -18.68 -12.81 4.50
C ASP A 297 -20.07 -12.22 4.29
N GLY A 298 -20.70 -11.66 5.32
CA GLY A 298 -22.07 -11.16 5.22
C GLY A 298 -23.07 -12.27 4.90
N ARG A 299 -24.32 -11.89 4.62
CA ARG A 299 -25.42 -12.86 4.39
C ARG A 299 -25.28 -13.67 3.10
N GLU A 300 -24.53 -13.16 2.13
CA GLU A 300 -24.37 -13.75 0.79
C GLU A 300 -23.01 -14.45 0.63
N GLY A 301 -22.20 -14.49 1.68
CA GLY A 301 -20.86 -15.06 1.62
C GLY A 301 -20.86 -16.58 1.45
N GLN A 302 -19.85 -17.07 0.76
CA GLN A 302 -19.69 -18.48 0.40
C GLN A 302 -18.29 -19.00 0.70
N SER A 303 -17.50 -18.29 1.52
CA SER A 303 -16.19 -18.81 1.89
C SER A 303 -16.37 -20.09 2.71
N SER A 304 -15.46 -21.04 2.53
CA SER A 304 -15.34 -22.25 3.33
C SER A 304 -14.76 -21.96 4.70
N TYR A 305 -13.84 -20.99 4.81
CA TYR A 305 -13.33 -20.48 6.09
C TYR A 305 -12.97 -18.99 5.97
N GLY A 306 -13.21 -18.24 7.04
CA GLY A 306 -12.70 -16.87 7.18
C GLY A 306 -11.16 -16.85 7.23
N ILE A 307 -10.56 -17.72 8.05
CA ILE A 307 -9.10 -17.86 8.20
C ILE A 307 -8.75 -19.36 8.22
N ASP A 308 -7.79 -19.77 7.42
CA ASP A 308 -7.26 -21.15 7.37
C ASP A 308 -5.72 -21.13 7.46
N ILE A 309 -5.16 -21.84 8.47
CA ILE A 309 -3.71 -21.96 8.74
C ILE A 309 -3.30 -23.44 8.78
N PRO A 310 -3.30 -24.14 7.63
CA PRO A 310 -3.24 -25.61 7.61
C PRO A 310 -1.91 -26.20 8.10
N GLU A 311 -0.79 -25.48 7.96
CA GLU A 311 0.54 -25.94 8.35
C GLU A 311 0.89 -25.56 9.80
N GLY A 312 -0.03 -24.92 10.53
CA GLY A 312 0.12 -24.66 11.96
C GLY A 312 1.27 -23.72 12.34
N GLY A 313 1.72 -22.84 11.43
CA GLY A 313 2.77 -21.85 11.72
C GLY A 313 2.44 -20.98 12.95
N HIS A 314 3.45 -20.38 13.57
CA HIS A 314 3.30 -19.57 14.78
C HIS A 314 2.38 -18.37 14.48
N THR A 315 1.21 -18.32 15.11
CA THR A 315 0.11 -17.48 14.63
C THR A 315 -0.49 -16.61 15.74
N TYR A 316 -0.60 -15.31 15.43
CA TYR A 316 -1.30 -14.31 16.23
C TYR A 316 -2.51 -13.81 15.44
N ILE A 317 -3.71 -14.04 15.97
CA ILE A 317 -4.98 -13.50 15.43
C ILE A 317 -5.54 -12.56 16.48
N VAL A 318 -5.28 -11.25 16.33
CA VAL A 318 -5.54 -10.25 17.39
C VAL A 318 -6.40 -9.11 16.87
N GLY A 319 -7.48 -8.78 17.60
CA GLY A 319 -8.30 -7.59 17.33
C GLY A 319 -9.07 -7.61 16.01
N ASN A 320 -9.23 -8.76 15.37
CA ASN A 320 -10.03 -8.91 14.15
C ASN A 320 -11.52 -9.09 14.48
N ILE A 321 -12.38 -8.65 13.57
CA ILE A 321 -13.78 -9.08 13.52
C ILE A 321 -13.89 -10.18 12.47
N VAL A 322 -14.29 -11.38 12.89
CA VAL A 322 -14.46 -12.53 12.01
C VAL A 322 -15.91 -12.97 12.03
N GLN A 323 -16.55 -12.99 10.86
CA GLN A 323 -17.90 -13.52 10.67
C GLN A 323 -17.94 -14.31 9.38
N GLN A 324 -18.51 -15.51 9.47
CA GLN A 324 -18.81 -16.37 8.33
C GLN A 324 -20.31 -16.53 8.21
#